data_AF-A0A1A3MYL0-F1
#
_entry.id   AF-A0A1A3MYL0-F1
#
_cell.length_a   1.000
_cell.length_b   1.000
_cell.length_c   1.000
_cell.angle_alpha   90.00
_cell.angle_beta   90.00
_cell.angle_gamma   90.00
#
_symmetry.space_group_name_H-M   'P 1'
#
loop_
_entity.id
_entity.type
_entity.pdbx_description
1 polymer ?
#
loop_
_entity_poly.entity_id
_entity_poly.type
_entity_poly.pdbx_seq_one_letter_code
_entity_poly.pdbx_strand_id
1 'polypeptide(L)'
;MNHPEIKEPNAGHPITIEPNPGRVQVRINGELVADTTAALQLREATLPVVQYIPFEDVVEERLTRTETSSYCPFKGEASYYSVTTSAGDTVADAIWTYEQPYPAVAAIAGHVAFYPNKAEITLG
;
A
#
# COMPACT_ATOMS: atom_id res chain seq x y z
N MET A 1 23.04 18.78 -8.17
CA MET A 1 22.25 17.78 -7.42
C MET A 1 21.31 17.14 -8.42
N ASN A 2 21.45 15.84 -8.68
CA ASN A 2 20.51 15.13 -9.56
C ASN A 2 19.22 14.92 -8.77
N HIS A 3 18.13 15.51 -9.27
CA HIS A 3 16.80 15.19 -8.76
C HIS A 3 16.46 13.78 -9.26
N PRO A 4 15.79 12.96 -8.44
CA PRO A 4 15.36 11.65 -8.89
C PRO A 4 14.37 11.80 -10.06
N GLU A 5 14.49 10.92 -11.07
CA GLU A 5 13.72 11.00 -12.31
C GLU A 5 12.23 10.75 -12.03
N ILE A 6 11.39 11.73 -12.36
CA ILE A 6 9.93 11.62 -12.29
C ILE A 6 9.40 11.14 -13.64
N LYS A 7 8.54 10.12 -13.63
CA LYS A 7 7.90 9.54 -14.81
C LYS A 7 6.39 9.63 -14.71
N GLU A 8 5.78 9.91 -15.85
CA GLU A 8 4.33 9.89 -16.02
C GLU A 8 3.89 8.52 -16.59
N PRO A 9 2.81 7.91 -16.06
CA PRO A 9 2.20 6.73 -16.66
C PRO A 9 1.84 6.97 -18.12
N ASN A 10 2.12 6.00 -18.99
CA ASN A 10 1.85 6.11 -20.43
C ASN A 10 1.63 4.72 -21.04
N ALA A 11 1.43 4.64 -22.36
CA ALA A 11 1.16 3.36 -23.04
C ALA A 11 2.27 2.31 -22.85
N GLY A 12 3.53 2.71 -22.63
CA GLY A 12 4.65 1.80 -22.38
C GLY A 12 4.77 1.33 -20.92
N HIS A 13 4.20 2.09 -19.98
CA HIS A 13 4.15 1.73 -18.55
C HIS A 13 2.85 2.28 -17.94
N PRO A 14 1.69 1.64 -18.22
CA PRO A 14 0.42 2.15 -17.78
C PRO A 14 0.24 1.93 -16.27
N ILE A 15 -0.37 2.90 -15.61
CA ILE A 15 -0.87 2.76 -14.23
C ILE A 15 -2.34 3.15 -14.26
N THR A 16 -3.20 2.27 -13.77
CA THR A 16 -4.62 2.56 -13.57
C THR A 16 -5.01 2.32 -12.12
N ILE A 17 -5.93 3.15 -11.63
CA ILE A 17 -6.45 3.09 -10.26
C ILE A 17 -7.97 3.12 -10.37
N GLU A 18 -8.62 2.11 -9.81
CA GLU A 18 -10.07 1.96 -9.84
C GLU A 18 -10.56 1.53 -8.45
N PRO A 19 -11.80 1.85 -8.06
CA PRO A 19 -12.40 1.25 -6.87
C PRO A 19 -12.44 -0.27 -6.99
N ASN A 20 -12.10 -0.97 -5.91
CA ASN A 20 -12.42 -2.38 -5.75
C ASN A 20 -13.87 -2.49 -5.25
N PRO A 21 -14.78 -3.14 -6.00
CA PRO A 21 -16.18 -3.29 -5.58
C PRO A 21 -16.37 -4.32 -4.46
N GLY A 22 -15.37 -5.14 -4.17
CA GLY A 22 -15.39 -6.19 -3.16
C GLY A 22 -14.84 -5.75 -1.81
N ARG A 23 -15.10 -6.55 -0.78
CA ARG A 23 -14.47 -6.36 0.53
C ARG A 23 -13.02 -6.85 0.46
N VAL A 24 -12.10 -6.08 1.04
CA VAL A 24 -10.70 -6.48 1.20
C VAL A 24 -10.41 -6.65 2.68
N GLN A 25 -9.97 -7.84 3.06
CA GLN A 25 -9.51 -8.14 4.41
C GLN A 25 -8.04 -8.49 4.37
N VAL A 26 -7.28 -7.97 5.35
CA VAL A 26 -5.86 -8.25 5.49
C VAL A 26 -5.56 -8.83 6.85
N ARG A 27 -4.86 -9.96 6.87
CA ARG A 27 -4.37 -10.61 8.10
C ARG A 27 -2.86 -10.70 8.13
N ILE A 28 -2.27 -10.48 9.31
CA ILE A 28 -0.85 -10.71 9.58
C ILE A 28 -0.76 -11.69 10.76
N ASN A 29 -0.07 -12.81 10.55
CA ASN A 29 -0.01 -13.93 11.51
C ASN A 29 -1.40 -14.36 12.03
N GLY A 30 -2.41 -14.32 11.16
CA GLY A 30 -3.80 -14.68 11.49
C GLY A 30 -4.64 -13.57 12.15
N GLU A 31 -4.04 -12.48 12.63
CA GLU A 31 -4.77 -11.34 13.19
C GLU A 31 -5.26 -10.41 12.08
N LEU A 32 -6.52 -9.96 12.16
CA LEU A 32 -7.10 -9.00 11.20
C LEU A 32 -6.51 -7.60 11.47
N VAL A 33 -5.84 -7.03 10.47
CA VAL A 33 -5.16 -5.73 10.57
C VAL A 33 -5.80 -4.66 9.70
N ALA A 34 -6.62 -5.05 8.72
CA ALA A 34 -7.47 -4.14 7.95
C ALA A 34 -8.71 -4.87 7.41
N ASP A 35 -9.84 -4.17 7.32
CA ASP A 35 -11.09 -4.64 6.70
C ASP A 35 -11.81 -3.44 6.06
N THR A 36 -11.92 -3.42 4.73
CA THR A 36 -12.49 -2.29 4.00
C THR A 36 -13.41 -2.73 2.86
N THR A 37 -14.36 -1.86 2.51
CA THR A 37 -15.14 -1.94 1.26
C THR A 37 -14.85 -0.76 0.32
N ALA A 38 -13.84 0.04 0.66
CA ALA A 38 -13.45 1.26 -0.05
C ALA A 38 -12.00 1.16 -0.57
N ALA A 39 -11.48 -0.05 -0.76
CA ALA A 39 -10.16 -0.25 -1.34
C ALA A 39 -10.10 0.25 -2.79
N LEU A 40 -8.91 0.70 -3.20
CA LEU A 40 -8.56 0.94 -4.59
C LEU A 40 -7.72 -0.24 -5.11
N GLN A 41 -8.00 -0.69 -6.32
CA GLN A 41 -7.11 -1.58 -7.06
C GLN A 41 -6.19 -0.78 -7.98
N LEU A 42 -4.88 -0.91 -7.78
CA LEU A 42 -3.86 -0.34 -8.65
C LEU A 42 -3.29 -1.42 -9.57
N ARG A 43 -3.32 -1.18 -10.87
CA ARG A 43 -2.69 -2.01 -11.89
C ARG A 43 -1.53 -1.25 -12.49
N GLU A 44 -0.36 -1.87 -12.54
CA GLU A 44 0.85 -1.26 -13.07
C GLU A 44 1.51 -2.20 -14.08
N ALA A 45 1.47 -1.83 -15.35
CA ALA A 45 1.98 -2.65 -16.45
C ALA A 45 1.50 -4.11 -16.33
N THR A 46 2.42 -5.04 -16.13
CA THR A 46 2.15 -6.48 -15.98
C THR A 46 2.32 -6.98 -14.54
N LEU A 47 2.50 -6.07 -13.57
CA LEU A 47 2.67 -6.42 -12.17
C LEU A 47 1.36 -6.93 -11.57
N PRO A 48 1.42 -7.78 -10.53
CA PRO A 48 0.25 -8.16 -9.75
C PRO A 48 -0.52 -6.93 -9.26
N VAL A 49 -1.85 -7.03 -9.24
CA VAL A 49 -2.72 -5.96 -8.76
C VAL A 49 -2.46 -5.71 -7.29
N VAL A 50 -2.29 -4.44 -6.92
CA VAL A 50 -2.11 -4.03 -5.53
C VAL A 50 -3.41 -3.44 -5.00
N GLN A 51 -3.83 -3.86 -3.81
CA GLN A 51 -4.93 -3.22 -3.09
C GLN A 51 -4.37 -2.10 -2.21
N TYR A 52 -4.87 -0.89 -2.43
CA TYR A 52 -4.65 0.28 -1.59
C TYR A 52 -5.86 0.45 -0.69
N ILE A 53 -5.67 0.24 0.60
CA ILE A 53 -6.70 0.28 1.64
C ILE A 53 -6.66 1.66 2.29
N PRO A 54 -7.80 2.34 2.51
CA PRO A 54 -7.84 3.58 3.27
C PRO A 54 -7.14 3.41 4.63
N PHE A 55 -6.26 4.34 4.99
CA PHE A 55 -5.51 4.23 6.25
C PHE A 55 -6.44 4.12 7.48
N GLU A 56 -7.61 4.78 7.42
CA GLU A 56 -8.62 4.75 8.49
C GLU A 56 -9.25 3.37 8.73
N ASP A 57 -9.17 2.45 7.76
CA ASP A 57 -9.68 1.08 7.88
C ASP A 57 -8.60 0.09 8.40
N VAL A 58 -7.43 0.60 8.77
CA VAL A 58 -6.32 -0.17 9.35
C VAL A 58 -6.34 -0.03 10.87
N VAL A 59 -6.01 -1.11 11.58
CA VAL A 59 -5.87 -1.08 13.05
C VAL A 59 -4.60 -0.32 13.43
N GLU A 60 -4.70 1.01 13.57
CA GLU A 60 -3.57 1.92 13.75
C GLU A 60 -2.73 1.61 14.98
N GLU A 61 -3.34 1.10 16.06
CA GLU A 61 -2.66 0.76 17.31
C GLU A 61 -1.64 -0.38 17.16
N ARG A 62 -1.65 -1.09 16.02
CA ARG A 62 -0.69 -2.14 15.67
C ARG A 62 0.50 -1.63 14.86
N LEU A 63 0.44 -0.40 14.35
CA LEU A 63 1.41 0.15 13.41
C LEU A 63 2.56 0.84 14.14
N THR A 64 3.77 0.67 13.61
CA THR A 64 4.93 1.48 14.00
C THR A 64 5.63 1.96 12.73
N ARG A 65 5.70 3.29 12.55
CA ARG A 65 6.44 3.92 11.44
C ARG A 65 7.91 3.55 11.53
N THR A 66 8.51 3.16 10.40
CA THR A 66 9.94 2.85 10.31
C THR A 66 10.70 3.98 9.62
N GLU A 67 12.03 3.96 9.75
CA GLU A 67 12.93 4.85 8.99
C GLU A 67 13.11 4.39 7.53
N THR A 68 12.58 3.21 7.17
CA THR A 68 12.65 2.68 5.81
C THR A 68 11.87 3.59 4.87
N SER A 69 12.49 3.89 3.72
CA SER A 69 11.87 4.59 2.60
C SER A 69 12.38 4.03 1.28
N SER A 70 11.61 4.18 0.22
CA SER A 70 12.04 3.82 -1.12
C SER A 70 11.44 4.76 -2.17
N TYR A 71 12.17 5.00 -3.24
CA TYR A 71 11.74 5.89 -4.31
C TYR A 71 11.13 5.12 -5.48
N CYS A 72 9.96 5.53 -5.94
CA CYS A 72 9.36 5.09 -7.19
C CYS A 72 9.24 6.26 -8.17
N PRO A 73 9.77 6.18 -9.41
CA PRO A 73 9.71 7.28 -10.37
C PRO A 73 8.28 7.65 -10.79
N PHE A 74 7.32 6.75 -10.62
CA PHE A 74 5.91 6.99 -10.96
C PHE A 74 5.03 7.41 -9.78
N LYS A 75 5.47 7.14 -8.54
CA LYS A 75 4.62 7.29 -7.35
C LYS A 75 5.20 8.20 -6.28
N GLY A 76 6.49 8.50 -6.31
CA GLY A 76 7.18 9.31 -5.31
C GLY A 76 7.84 8.47 -4.22
N GLU A 77 7.97 9.05 -3.04
CA GLU A 77 8.60 8.42 -1.87
C GLU A 77 7.61 7.52 -1.14
N ALA A 78 7.94 6.24 -1.01
CA ALA A 78 7.22 5.29 -0.19
C ALA A 78 7.75 5.34 1.25
N SER A 79 6.84 5.31 2.21
CA SER A 79 7.09 5.16 3.64
C SER A 79 6.52 3.84 4.14
N TYR A 80 7.09 3.32 5.22
CA TYR A 80 6.81 1.96 5.67
C TYR A 80 6.37 1.88 7.13
N TYR A 81 5.55 0.87 7.42
CA TYR A 81 5.13 0.54 8.78
C TYR A 81 5.41 -0.93 9.08
N SER A 82 5.92 -1.18 10.28
CA SER A 82 5.92 -2.51 10.89
C SER A 82 4.60 -2.74 11.61
N VAL A 83 4.19 -4.01 11.71
CA VAL A 83 2.98 -4.41 12.42
C VAL A 83 3.34 -5.31 13.59
N THR A 84 2.94 -4.93 14.80
CA THR A 84 3.10 -5.75 16.00
C THR A 84 1.76 -6.35 16.37
N THR A 85 1.63 -7.69 16.37
CA THR A 85 0.38 -8.38 16.71
C THR A 85 0.09 -8.33 18.20
N SER A 86 -1.14 -8.68 18.57
CA SER A 86 -1.55 -8.88 19.98
C SER A 86 -0.68 -9.90 20.74
N ALA A 87 -0.09 -10.87 20.04
CA ALA A 87 0.82 -11.86 20.62
C ALA A 87 2.23 -11.30 20.89
N GLY A 88 2.55 -10.09 20.40
CA GLY A 88 3.85 -9.44 20.53
C GLY A 88 4.80 -9.66 19.36
N ASP A 89 4.40 -10.44 18.35
CA ASP A 89 5.22 -10.68 17.16
C ASP A 89 5.22 -9.44 16.26
N THR A 90 6.40 -8.99 15.84
CA THR A 90 6.55 -7.85 14.94
C THR A 90 6.95 -8.31 13.54
N VAL A 91 6.14 -7.95 12.55
CA VAL A 91 6.45 -8.12 11.13
C VAL A 91 6.95 -6.79 10.58
N ALA A 92 8.26 -6.71 10.35
CA ALA A 92 8.92 -5.49 9.91
C ALA A 92 8.49 -5.09 8.48
N ASP A 93 8.26 -3.80 8.24
CA ASP A 93 7.92 -3.20 6.94
C ASP A 93 6.87 -4.03 6.18
N ALA A 94 5.77 -4.39 6.87
CA ALA A 94 4.68 -5.18 6.30
C ALA A 94 3.79 -4.33 5.37
N ILE A 95 3.79 -3.02 5.61
CA ILE A 95 2.95 -2.03 4.95
C ILE A 95 3.83 -0.99 4.29
N TRP A 96 3.42 -0.50 3.12
CA TRP A 96 3.94 0.73 2.52
C TRP A 96 2.82 1.70 2.15
N THR A 97 3.14 2.98 2.09
CA THR A 97 2.24 4.06 1.65
C THR A 97 3.02 5.12 0.89
N TYR A 98 2.34 5.81 -0.02
CA TYR A 98 2.82 7.06 -0.62
C TYR A 98 2.06 8.20 0.02
N GLU A 99 2.69 8.92 0.96
CA GLU A 99 2.04 10.02 1.71
C GLU A 99 1.81 11.24 0.82
N GLN A 100 2.73 11.47 -0.12
CA GLN A 100 2.69 12.55 -1.10
C GLN A 100 2.91 11.97 -2.51
N PRO A 101 1.94 11.20 -3.03
CA PRO A 101 2.06 10.61 -4.34
C PRO A 101 2.06 11.69 -5.43
N TYR A 102 2.68 11.40 -6.56
CA TYR A 102 2.64 12.31 -7.71
C TYR A 102 1.21 12.50 -8.25
N PRO A 103 0.93 13.64 -8.92
CA PRO A 103 -0.42 13.98 -9.38
C PRO A 103 -1.13 12.89 -10.19
N ALA A 104 -0.41 12.16 -11.06
CA ALA A 104 -0.97 11.10 -11.88
C ALA A 104 -1.51 9.90 -11.09
N VAL A 105 -1.07 9.73 -9.85
CA VAL A 105 -1.49 8.65 -8.96
C VAL A 105 -2.01 9.18 -7.62
N ALA A 106 -2.42 10.45 -7.57
CA ALA A 106 -2.85 11.15 -6.36
C ALA A 106 -4.00 10.43 -5.60
N ALA A 107 -4.79 9.60 -6.30
CA ALA A 107 -5.88 8.85 -5.71
C ALA A 107 -5.44 7.87 -4.59
N ILE A 108 -4.19 7.41 -4.57
CA ILE A 108 -3.67 6.53 -3.51
C ILE A 108 -3.17 7.28 -2.27
N ALA A 109 -3.22 8.62 -2.26
CA ALA A 109 -2.90 9.40 -1.07
C ALA A 109 -3.82 8.99 0.09
N GLY A 110 -3.29 8.88 1.30
CA GLY A 110 -4.05 8.42 2.47
C GLY A 110 -4.42 6.93 2.46
N HIS A 111 -3.85 6.14 1.54
CA HIS A 111 -4.04 4.70 1.50
C HIS A 111 -2.72 3.96 1.78
N VAL A 112 -2.83 2.72 2.23
CA VAL A 112 -1.71 1.79 2.46
C VAL A 112 -1.87 0.54 1.62
N ALA A 113 -0.75 -0.12 1.33
CA ALA A 113 -0.74 -1.44 0.72
C ALA A 113 0.12 -2.41 1.54
N PHE A 114 -0.15 -3.70 1.39
CA PHE A 114 0.45 -4.77 2.19
C PHE A 114 1.26 -5.72 1.31
N TYR A 115 2.39 -6.21 1.84
CA TYR A 115 3.22 -7.14 1.10
C TYR A 115 2.61 -8.54 1.12
N PRO A 116 2.32 -9.16 -0.04
CA PRO A 116 1.62 -10.46 -0.09
C PRO A 116 2.45 -11.63 0.44
N ASN A 117 3.76 -11.45 0.64
CA ASN A 117 4.62 -12.43 1.32
C ASN A 117 4.69 -12.23 2.85
N LYS A 118 4.07 -11.17 3.38
CA LYS A 118 4.03 -10.83 4.82
C LYS A 118 2.59 -10.78 5.37
N ALA A 119 1.59 -10.71 4.50
CA ALA A 119 0.19 -10.60 4.86
C ALA A 119 -0.68 -11.50 3.95
N GLU A 120 -1.73 -12.07 4.53
CA GLU A 120 -2.81 -12.73 3.80
C GLU A 120 -3.83 -11.66 3.39
N ILE A 121 -4.05 -11.51 2.09
CA ILE A 121 -4.99 -10.54 1.52
C ILE A 121 -6.13 -11.33 0.87
N THR A 122 -7.33 -11.19 1.42
CA THR A 122 -8.54 -11.85 0.91
C THR A 122 -9.42 -10.84 0.19
N LEU A 123 -9.88 -11.19 -1.01
CA LEU A 123 -10.85 -10.44 -1.80
C LEU A 123 -12.19 -11.17 -1.74
N GLY A 124 -13.26 -10.48 -1.32
CA GLY A 124 -14.62 -11.01 -1.20
C GLY A 124 -15.59 -10.47 -2.23
#